data_AF-A0A542ISU1-F1
#
_entry.id   AF-A0A542ISU1-F1
#
_cell.length_a   1.000
_cell.length_b   1.000
_cell.length_c   1.000
_cell.angle_alpha   90.00
_cell.angle_beta   90.00
_cell.angle_gamma   90.00
#
_symmetry.space_group_name_H-M   'P 1'
#
loop_
_entity.id
_entity.type
_entity.pdbx_description
1 polymer ?
#
loop_
_entity_poly.entity_id
_entity_poly.type
_entity_poly.pdbx_seq_one_letter_code
_entity_poly.pdbx_strand_id
1 'polypeptide(L)'
;MCYHCAPAAGAAGTATSRRSFARFLAAGAGLTVLAACTPAAPEPVAPSSASPAASPSPSVTPATTTAEGTAAAPPPPEASPTPSPSLALPRQLSLTDPSSPWLVVNKHRPLVPADYVPADLVQPAIATTASGESALLNSTTAAAAEAMFAAAAQEGVAMVLASGYRSYGTQVATYNGYVASRGQADADTASARPGYSEHQTGWAFDIADGGGACSFQPCFADQPAAVWVKANGHRFGFVVRYPWMFHPITGYYYEPWHLRYIGVEAATDMVSRGIFTLEEYFAVDAAPGYL
;
A
#
# COMPACT_ATOMS: atom_id res chain seq x y z
N MET A 1 1.39 72.32 8.97
CA MET A 1 0.18 72.32 9.81
C MET A 1 0.51 71.57 11.08
N CYS A 2 0.65 72.30 12.19
CA CYS A 2 1.06 71.80 13.52
C CYS A 2 -0.16 71.48 14.40
N TYR A 3 0.11 71.10 15.66
CA TYR A 3 -0.78 70.74 16.79
C TYR A 3 -1.04 69.22 16.87
N HIS A 4 -0.34 68.39 17.67
CA HIS A 4 0.08 68.47 19.08
C HIS A 4 -1.10 68.61 20.06
N CYS A 5 -1.41 67.50 20.74
CA CYS A 5 -2.06 67.46 22.05
C CYS A 5 -1.60 66.22 22.83
N ALA A 6 -1.18 66.47 24.06
CA ALA A 6 -1.01 65.56 25.20
C ALA A 6 -1.53 66.34 26.43
N PRO A 7 -1.53 65.81 27.68
CA PRO A 7 -1.76 64.46 28.22
C PRO A 7 -2.85 64.48 29.34
N ALA A 8 -3.11 63.36 30.04
CA ALA A 8 -3.24 63.29 31.52
C ALA A 8 -3.64 61.89 32.05
N ALA A 9 -3.22 61.64 33.29
CA ALA A 9 -3.28 60.42 34.09
C ALA A 9 -4.64 60.16 34.80
N GLY A 10 -4.81 58.97 35.39
CA GLY A 10 -5.85 58.69 36.38
C GLY A 10 -5.90 57.23 36.82
N ALA A 11 -5.82 56.99 38.14
CA ALA A 11 -5.58 55.71 38.80
C ALA A 11 -6.84 55.00 39.34
N ALA A 12 -6.64 53.73 39.73
CA ALA A 12 -7.30 52.97 40.80
C ALA A 12 -8.79 52.59 40.70
N GLY A 13 -9.06 51.28 40.87
CA GLY A 13 -10.40 50.73 41.10
C GLY A 13 -10.33 49.29 41.61
N THR A 14 -10.73 49.11 42.86
CA THR A 14 -10.66 47.91 43.70
C THR A 14 -11.80 46.90 43.50
N ALA A 15 -11.48 45.62 43.73
CA ALA A 15 -12.27 44.59 44.43
C ALA A 15 -13.70 44.22 43.99
N THR A 16 -13.89 42.94 43.64
CA THR A 16 -15.08 42.13 43.99
C THR A 16 -14.72 40.65 43.79
N SER A 17 -14.45 39.90 44.86
CA SER A 17 -15.40 39.13 45.69
C SER A 17 -15.62 37.69 45.18
N ARG A 18 -15.25 36.77 46.07
CA ARG A 18 -15.39 35.32 45.99
C ARG A 18 -16.86 34.89 45.93
N ARG A 19 -17.17 33.90 45.09
CA ARG A 19 -18.21 32.91 45.40
C ARG A 19 -17.71 31.51 45.06
N SER A 20 -17.35 30.80 46.13
CA SER A 20 -17.29 29.35 46.18
C SER A 20 -18.72 28.81 46.16
N PHE A 21 -19.00 27.75 45.41
CA PHE A 21 -20.02 26.77 45.78
C PHE A 21 -19.58 25.36 45.38
N ALA A 22 -19.86 24.45 46.29
CA ALA A 22 -19.29 23.12 46.40
C ALA A 22 -20.03 22.05 45.59
N ARG A 23 -19.25 21.04 45.22
CA ARG A 23 -19.54 19.60 45.11
C ARG A 23 -21.00 19.14 45.29
N PHE A 24 -21.47 18.35 44.33
CA PHE A 24 -22.32 17.20 44.61
C PHE A 24 -21.81 15.97 43.83
N LEU A 25 -21.52 14.91 44.58
CA LEU A 25 -21.34 13.54 44.12
C LEU A 25 -22.73 12.94 43.82
N ALA A 26 -22.84 12.19 42.73
CA ALA A 26 -23.83 11.14 42.60
C ALA A 26 -23.23 9.99 41.77
N ALA A 27 -22.82 8.94 42.47
CA ALA A 27 -22.55 7.64 41.91
C ALA A 27 -23.91 6.98 41.61
N GLY A 28 -24.13 6.62 40.35
CA GLY A 28 -25.30 5.85 39.90
C GLY A 28 -24.81 4.59 39.19
N ALA A 29 -24.83 3.47 39.91
CA ALA A 29 -24.64 2.14 39.36
C ALA A 29 -25.90 1.73 38.57
N GLY A 30 -25.81 1.75 37.24
CA GLY A 30 -26.84 1.24 36.33
C GLY A 30 -26.48 -0.17 35.86
N LEU A 31 -27.08 -1.17 36.50
CA LEU A 31 -26.99 -2.58 36.13
C LEU A 31 -28.02 -2.84 35.01
N THR A 32 -27.60 -2.85 33.75
CA THR A 32 -28.47 -3.23 32.62
C THR A 32 -28.36 -4.73 32.34
N VAL A 33 -29.50 -5.40 32.45
CA VAL A 33 -29.71 -6.82 32.17
C VAL A 33 -29.55 -7.09 30.68
N LEU A 34 -28.50 -7.81 30.28
CA LEU A 34 -28.36 -8.42 28.96
C LEU A 34 -29.00 -9.82 28.99
N ALA A 35 -30.25 -9.91 28.57
CA ALA A 35 -30.87 -11.18 28.21
C ALA A 35 -30.31 -11.62 26.85
N ALA A 36 -29.41 -12.60 26.87
CA ALA A 36 -28.88 -13.23 25.68
C ALA A 36 -29.97 -14.11 25.04
N CYS A 37 -30.57 -13.63 23.95
CA CYS A 37 -31.23 -14.52 22.99
C CYS A 37 -30.13 -15.24 22.19
N THR A 38 -29.92 -16.50 22.50
CA THR A 38 -29.11 -17.43 21.72
C THR A 38 -29.83 -17.74 20.40
N PRO A 39 -29.28 -17.39 19.22
CA PRO A 39 -29.73 -18.01 17.98
C PRO A 39 -29.24 -19.45 17.95
N ALA A 40 -30.18 -20.38 17.75
CA ALA A 40 -29.89 -21.79 17.52
C ALA A 40 -29.00 -21.95 16.28
N ALA A 41 -27.93 -22.73 16.41
CA ALA A 41 -27.05 -23.11 15.31
C ALA A 41 -27.80 -24.04 14.34
N PRO A 42 -27.69 -23.86 13.01
CA PRO A 42 -28.15 -24.86 12.06
C PRO A 42 -27.21 -26.08 12.08
N GLU A 43 -27.81 -27.27 12.12
CA GLU A 43 -27.12 -28.57 12.06
C GLU A 43 -26.31 -28.73 10.77
N PRO A 44 -25.16 -29.47 10.81
CA PRO A 44 -24.36 -29.74 9.63
C PRO A 44 -25.04 -30.79 8.73
N VAL A 45 -25.33 -30.41 7.49
CA VAL A 45 -25.74 -31.34 6.44
C VAL A 45 -24.53 -32.17 5.98
N ALA A 46 -24.67 -33.49 5.98
CA ALA A 46 -23.65 -34.45 5.57
C ALA A 46 -23.26 -34.31 4.07
N PRO A 47 -22.01 -34.62 3.69
CA PRO A 47 -21.59 -34.60 2.30
C PRO A 47 -22.13 -35.84 1.56
N SER A 48 -22.90 -35.60 0.50
CA SER A 48 -23.31 -36.65 -0.44
C SER A 48 -22.19 -36.92 -1.43
N SER A 49 -21.46 -38.01 -1.22
CA SER A 49 -20.54 -38.61 -2.19
C SER A 49 -21.34 -39.26 -3.32
N ALA A 50 -21.12 -38.83 -4.56
CA ALA A 50 -21.50 -39.61 -5.73
C ALA A 50 -20.49 -39.37 -6.86
N SER A 51 -19.61 -40.34 -7.04
CA SER A 51 -18.87 -40.58 -8.28
C SER A 51 -19.71 -41.54 -9.14
N PRO A 52 -19.71 -41.39 -10.48
CA PRO A 52 -19.88 -42.57 -11.31
C PRO A 52 -18.77 -42.71 -12.35
N ALA A 53 -18.25 -43.94 -12.36
CA ALA A 53 -17.28 -44.46 -13.30
C ALA A 53 -17.87 -44.69 -14.71
N ALA A 54 -16.98 -44.54 -15.68
CA ALA A 54 -16.76 -45.31 -16.91
C ALA A 54 -17.96 -45.96 -17.64
N SER A 55 -18.03 -45.69 -18.95
CA SER A 55 -18.70 -46.52 -19.94
C SER A 55 -17.73 -46.97 -21.05
N PRO A 56 -18.00 -48.12 -21.70
CA PRO A 56 -17.00 -48.91 -22.40
C PRO A 56 -16.95 -48.61 -23.91
N SER A 57 -15.81 -48.93 -24.53
CA SER A 57 -15.62 -48.95 -25.99
C SER A 57 -15.38 -50.39 -26.46
N PRO A 58 -15.87 -50.79 -27.64
CA PRO A 58 -15.85 -52.18 -28.08
C PRO A 58 -14.56 -52.59 -28.80
N SER A 59 -14.28 -53.89 -28.69
CA SER A 59 -13.19 -54.64 -29.31
C SER A 59 -13.32 -54.78 -30.84
N VAL A 60 -12.19 -54.76 -31.56
CA VAL A 60 -12.00 -55.47 -32.83
C VAL A 60 -10.56 -56.04 -32.89
N THR A 61 -10.46 -57.34 -33.21
CA THR A 61 -9.22 -58.14 -33.38
C THR A 61 -8.73 -58.13 -34.85
N PRO A 62 -7.61 -58.79 -35.25
CA PRO A 62 -6.51 -58.09 -35.91
C PRO A 62 -6.27 -58.55 -37.37
N ALA A 63 -5.46 -57.77 -38.10
CA ALA A 63 -4.81 -58.24 -39.32
C ALA A 63 -3.35 -57.78 -39.35
N THR A 64 -2.45 -58.75 -39.45
CA THR A 64 -1.00 -58.61 -39.58
C THR A 64 -0.64 -58.47 -41.06
N THR A 65 0.18 -57.48 -41.42
CA THR A 65 1.06 -57.59 -42.61
C THR A 65 2.33 -56.75 -42.39
N THR A 66 3.43 -57.33 -42.86
CA THR A 66 4.84 -57.10 -42.58
C THR A 66 5.48 -56.09 -43.55
N ALA A 67 6.42 -55.29 -43.01
CA ALA A 67 7.58 -54.59 -43.63
C ALA A 67 7.30 -53.61 -44.80
N GLU A 68 8.09 -52.57 -45.07
CA GLU A 68 9.54 -52.39 -44.95
C GLU A 68 9.87 -50.90 -45.17
N GLY A 69 10.85 -50.39 -44.43
CA GLY A 69 11.78 -49.32 -44.83
C GLY A 69 11.25 -47.98 -45.38
N THR A 70 11.04 -46.99 -44.51
CA THR A 70 11.08 -45.57 -44.91
C THR A 70 11.95 -44.78 -43.94
N ALA A 71 12.89 -44.02 -44.54
CA ALA A 71 13.93 -43.22 -43.93
C ALA A 71 13.44 -42.32 -42.78
N ALA A 72 14.27 -42.21 -41.74
CA ALA A 72 14.06 -41.34 -40.60
C ALA A 72 13.92 -39.87 -41.05
N ALA A 73 12.77 -39.27 -40.73
CA ALA A 73 12.54 -37.84 -40.82
C ALA A 73 13.44 -37.11 -39.81
N PRO A 74 13.95 -35.91 -40.13
CA PRO A 74 14.79 -35.14 -39.22
C PRO A 74 13.97 -34.73 -37.98
N PRO A 75 14.63 -34.55 -36.81
CA PRO A 75 13.96 -34.08 -35.61
C PRO A 75 13.31 -32.71 -35.86
N PRO A 76 12.17 -32.42 -35.21
CA PRO A 76 11.56 -31.09 -35.27
C PRO A 76 12.59 -30.06 -34.79
N PRO A 77 12.61 -28.85 -35.38
CA PRO A 77 13.55 -27.82 -34.95
C PRO A 77 13.34 -27.54 -33.45
N GLU A 78 14.44 -27.62 -32.69
CA GLU A 78 14.49 -27.20 -31.30
C GLU A 78 13.81 -25.84 -31.16
N ALA A 79 12.85 -25.77 -30.24
CA ALA A 79 12.23 -24.51 -29.85
C ALA A 79 13.36 -23.56 -29.42
N SER A 80 13.57 -22.53 -30.24
CA SER A 80 14.48 -21.45 -29.91
C SER A 80 14.07 -20.85 -28.56
N PRO A 81 15.02 -20.51 -27.67
CA PRO A 81 14.67 -19.86 -26.41
C PRO A 81 13.87 -18.60 -26.73
N THR A 82 12.67 -18.51 -26.16
CA THR A 82 11.85 -17.30 -26.19
C THR A 82 12.74 -16.14 -25.73
N PRO A 83 12.87 -15.04 -26.49
CA PRO A 83 13.62 -13.89 -26.00
C PRO A 83 12.94 -13.40 -24.73
N SER A 84 13.68 -13.37 -23.62
CA SER A 84 13.27 -12.68 -22.40
C SER A 84 12.80 -11.27 -22.78
N PRO A 85 11.64 -10.78 -22.30
CA PRO A 85 11.21 -9.42 -22.57
C PRO A 85 12.02 -8.49 -21.68
N SER A 86 13.27 -8.23 -22.07
CA SER A 86 13.96 -7.00 -21.75
C SER A 86 13.84 -6.11 -22.99
N LEU A 87 12.64 -5.56 -23.19
CA LEU A 87 12.50 -4.32 -23.96
C LEU A 87 12.82 -3.21 -22.98
N ALA A 88 14.12 -2.97 -22.84
CA ALA A 88 14.69 -2.05 -21.88
C ALA A 88 14.08 -0.65 -22.05
N LEU A 89 13.43 -0.16 -20.99
CA LEU A 89 13.27 1.26 -20.75
C LEU A 89 14.61 1.94 -21.08
N PRO A 90 14.63 3.00 -21.92
CA PRO A 90 15.84 3.54 -22.56
C PRO A 90 16.89 4.07 -21.56
N ARG A 91 16.56 4.13 -20.26
CA ARG A 91 17.47 4.44 -19.17
C ARG A 91 17.21 3.49 -18.00
N GLN A 92 18.15 2.60 -17.70
CA GLN A 92 18.10 1.82 -16.46
C GLN A 92 18.45 2.75 -15.28
N LEU A 93 17.50 2.96 -14.37
CA LEU A 93 17.74 3.65 -13.11
C LEU A 93 18.21 2.66 -12.04
N SER A 94 18.87 3.15 -11.00
CA SER A 94 19.44 2.30 -9.95
C SER A 94 18.34 1.65 -9.10
N LEU A 95 18.54 0.38 -8.71
CA LEU A 95 17.66 -0.33 -7.79
C LEU A 95 18.10 -0.23 -6.32
N THR A 96 19.26 0.37 -6.06
CA THR A 96 19.89 0.43 -4.72
C THR A 96 20.21 1.85 -4.26
N ASP A 97 20.26 2.82 -5.17
CA ASP A 97 20.44 4.24 -4.83
C ASP A 97 19.14 4.79 -4.27
N PRO A 98 19.11 5.29 -3.02
CA PRO A 98 17.87 5.76 -2.41
C PRO A 98 17.27 7.01 -3.08
N SER A 99 18.05 7.73 -3.89
CA SER A 99 17.57 8.85 -4.72
C SER A 99 16.97 8.41 -6.06
N SER A 100 17.03 7.11 -6.39
CA SER A 100 16.45 6.57 -7.62
C SER A 100 14.97 6.24 -7.43
N PRO A 101 14.08 6.65 -8.36
CA PRO A 101 12.67 6.24 -8.30
C PRO A 101 12.47 4.73 -8.54
N TRP A 102 13.50 4.00 -9.00
CA TRP A 102 13.44 2.53 -9.14
C TRP A 102 14.05 1.77 -7.96
N LEU A 103 14.49 2.46 -6.91
CA LEU A 103 14.97 1.82 -5.69
C LEU A 103 14.01 0.72 -5.23
N VAL A 104 14.48 -0.50 -5.00
CA VAL A 104 13.66 -1.54 -4.36
C VAL A 104 14.09 -1.66 -2.91
N VAL A 105 13.27 -1.12 -2.01
CA VAL A 105 13.38 -1.36 -0.57
C VAL A 105 12.32 -2.37 -0.17
N ASN A 106 12.75 -3.48 0.42
CA ASN A 106 11.89 -4.54 0.94
C ASN A 106 12.67 -5.35 1.98
N LYS A 107 12.07 -6.41 2.53
CA LYS A 107 12.66 -7.20 3.64
C LYS A 107 14.04 -7.82 3.36
N HIS A 108 14.45 -7.94 2.09
CA HIS A 108 15.78 -8.42 1.69
C HIS A 108 16.72 -7.28 1.25
N ARG A 109 16.21 -6.06 1.07
CA ARG A 109 16.92 -4.89 0.54
C ARG A 109 16.68 -3.69 1.45
N PRO A 110 17.46 -3.55 2.55
CA PRO A 110 17.37 -2.37 3.41
C PRO A 110 17.89 -1.12 2.69
N LEU A 111 17.47 0.04 3.19
CA LEU A 111 18.05 1.33 2.83
C LEU A 111 19.52 1.39 3.24
N VAL A 112 20.31 2.01 2.37
CA VAL A 112 21.71 2.33 2.63
C VAL A 112 21.94 3.81 2.27
N PRO A 113 22.22 4.69 3.26
CA PRO A 113 22.26 4.42 4.69
C PRO A 113 20.88 4.10 5.28
N ALA A 114 20.85 3.38 6.40
CA ALA A 114 19.59 2.94 7.03
C ALA A 114 18.70 4.11 7.46
N ASP A 115 19.30 5.25 7.79
CA ASP A 115 18.64 6.50 8.21
C ASP A 115 18.56 7.54 7.10
N TYR A 116 18.64 7.12 5.82
CA TYR A 116 18.50 8.00 4.66
C TYR A 116 17.31 8.96 4.78
N VAL A 117 17.55 10.23 4.43
CA VAL A 117 16.54 11.29 4.34
C VAL A 117 16.67 11.93 2.94
N PRO A 118 15.58 12.00 2.15
CA PRO A 118 15.60 12.70 0.87
C PRO A 118 15.95 14.18 1.05
N ALA A 119 16.81 14.71 0.18
CA ALA A 119 17.26 16.11 0.27
C ALA A 119 16.20 17.13 -0.15
N ASP A 120 15.14 16.69 -0.83
CA ASP A 120 14.16 17.51 -1.53
C ASP A 120 12.72 17.25 -1.04
N LEU A 121 12.55 16.93 0.24
CA LEU A 121 11.23 16.78 0.84
C LEU A 121 10.45 18.11 0.79
N VAL A 122 9.21 18.05 0.30
CA VAL A 122 8.28 19.17 0.16
C VAL A 122 6.88 18.74 0.55
N GLN A 123 6.06 19.70 0.99
CA GLN A 123 4.64 19.47 1.19
C GLN A 123 3.90 19.67 -0.16
N PRO A 124 3.25 18.64 -0.72
CA PRO A 124 2.47 18.79 -1.95
C PRO A 124 1.22 19.66 -1.72
N ALA A 125 0.80 20.37 -2.77
CA ALA A 125 -0.41 21.20 -2.80
C ALA A 125 -1.69 20.37 -3.01
N ILE A 126 -1.89 19.34 -2.19
CA ILE A 126 -3.07 18.45 -2.20
C ILE A 126 -3.76 18.44 -0.84
N ALA A 127 -5.02 17.99 -0.81
CA ALA A 127 -5.72 17.76 0.45
C ALA A 127 -4.97 16.69 1.28
N THR A 128 -4.83 16.91 2.58
CA THR A 128 -4.07 16.03 3.48
C THR A 128 -4.74 15.94 4.84
N THR A 129 -4.74 14.73 5.41
CA THR A 129 -5.03 14.50 6.84
C THR A 129 -3.75 14.30 7.64
N ALA A 130 -2.61 14.11 6.96
CA ALA A 130 -1.30 14.03 7.58
C ALA A 130 -0.79 15.40 8.03
N SER A 131 0.16 15.38 8.97
CA SER A 131 0.83 16.57 9.50
C SER A 131 2.33 16.29 9.74
N GLY A 132 3.12 17.34 9.93
CA GLY A 132 4.57 17.21 10.15
C GLY A 132 5.26 16.50 8.99
N GLU A 133 6.20 15.62 9.31
CA GLU A 133 6.96 14.88 8.29
C GLU A 133 6.07 13.98 7.42
N SER A 134 4.98 13.44 7.97
CA SER A 134 4.02 12.61 7.26
C SER A 134 3.21 13.38 6.20
N ALA A 135 3.27 14.72 6.19
CA ALA A 135 2.69 15.53 5.13
C ALA A 135 3.68 15.84 3.99
N LEU A 136 4.90 15.30 4.03
CA LEU A 136 5.94 15.56 3.05
C LEU A 136 6.08 14.39 2.07
N LEU A 137 6.50 14.69 0.84
CA LEU A 137 6.96 13.75 -0.17
C LEU A 137 8.25 14.29 -0.78
N ASN A 138 9.04 13.47 -1.48
CA ASN A 138 10.08 14.07 -2.32
C ASN A 138 9.43 14.88 -3.46
N SER A 139 10.18 15.81 -4.05
CA SER A 139 9.62 16.80 -4.97
C SER A 139 9.01 16.18 -6.23
N THR A 140 9.58 15.09 -6.73
CA THR A 140 9.09 14.39 -7.92
C THR A 140 7.78 13.65 -7.64
N THR A 141 7.71 12.93 -6.52
CA THR A 141 6.48 12.26 -6.05
C THR A 141 5.39 13.27 -5.75
N ALA A 142 5.73 14.41 -5.14
CA ALA A 142 4.80 15.50 -4.85
C ALA A 142 4.12 16.03 -6.12
N ALA A 143 4.90 16.40 -7.14
CA ALA A 143 4.37 16.91 -8.39
C ALA A 143 3.48 15.87 -9.12
N ALA A 144 3.89 14.60 -9.10
CA ALA A 144 3.10 13.51 -9.67
C ALA A 144 1.78 13.29 -8.89
N ALA A 145 1.82 13.35 -7.57
CA ALA A 145 0.64 13.21 -6.71
C ALA A 145 -0.35 14.37 -6.92
N GLU A 146 0.14 15.60 -7.03
CA GLU A 146 -0.67 16.78 -7.38
C GLU A 146 -1.43 16.59 -8.69
N ALA A 147 -0.73 16.14 -9.74
CA ALA A 147 -1.34 15.86 -11.04
C ALA A 147 -2.41 14.75 -10.96
N MET A 148 -2.10 13.67 -10.24
CA MET A 148 -3.02 12.54 -10.06
C MET A 148 -4.29 12.95 -9.29
N PHE A 149 -4.13 13.70 -8.20
CA PHE A 149 -5.24 14.16 -7.37
C PHE A 149 -6.12 15.15 -8.12
N ALA A 150 -5.52 16.06 -8.91
CA ALA A 150 -6.26 16.97 -9.75
C ALA A 150 -7.09 16.24 -10.81
N ALA A 151 -6.54 15.19 -11.44
CA ALA A 151 -7.27 14.39 -12.42
C ALA A 151 -8.45 13.63 -11.79
N ALA A 152 -8.23 13.01 -10.63
CA ALA A 152 -9.30 12.32 -9.91
C ALA A 152 -10.43 13.26 -9.48
N ALA A 153 -10.08 14.46 -9.02
CA ALA A 153 -11.06 15.47 -8.63
C ALA A 153 -11.93 15.94 -9.81
N GLN A 154 -11.38 16.01 -11.03
CA GLN A 154 -12.15 16.30 -12.24
C GLN A 154 -13.19 15.22 -12.56
N GLU A 155 -12.96 13.99 -12.08
CA GLU A 155 -13.88 12.86 -12.21
C GLU A 155 -14.77 12.68 -10.95
N GLY A 156 -14.75 13.65 -10.03
CA GLY A 156 -15.57 13.63 -8.81
C GLY A 156 -15.06 12.67 -7.72
N VAL A 157 -13.83 12.19 -7.83
CA VAL A 157 -13.21 11.31 -6.84
C VAL A 157 -12.39 12.13 -5.84
N ALA A 158 -12.76 12.07 -4.56
CA ALA A 158 -12.05 12.73 -3.48
C ALA A 158 -10.89 11.87 -2.99
N MET A 159 -9.72 12.49 -2.78
CA MET A 159 -8.55 11.85 -2.20
C MET A 159 -7.84 12.80 -1.26
N VAL A 160 -7.23 12.24 -0.21
CA VAL A 160 -6.33 12.94 0.70
C VAL A 160 -5.03 12.17 0.87
N LEU A 161 -3.93 12.89 1.05
CA LEU A 161 -2.69 12.33 1.58
C LEU A 161 -2.90 11.96 3.05
N ALA A 162 -2.78 10.67 3.37
CA ALA A 162 -2.97 10.14 4.71
C ALA A 162 -1.64 9.92 5.45
N SER A 163 -0.58 9.54 4.72
CA SER A 163 0.75 9.32 5.29
C SER A 163 1.81 9.33 4.18
N GLY A 164 2.72 10.31 4.22
CA GLY A 164 3.82 10.49 3.27
C GLY A 164 5.15 10.00 3.82
N TYR A 165 6.16 10.87 3.83
CA TYR A 165 7.49 10.57 4.34
C TYR A 165 7.45 10.20 5.82
N ARG A 166 8.27 9.21 6.19
CA ARG A 166 8.43 8.76 7.57
C ARG A 166 9.90 8.51 7.85
N SER A 167 10.47 9.25 8.80
CA SER A 167 11.88 9.09 9.15
C SER A 167 12.18 7.73 9.77
N TYR A 168 13.45 7.33 9.76
CA TYR A 168 13.90 6.10 10.43
C TYR A 168 13.48 6.08 11.91
N GLY A 169 13.66 7.19 12.62
CA GLY A 169 13.29 7.31 14.04
C GLY A 169 11.78 7.13 14.27
N THR A 170 10.94 7.72 13.43
CA THR A 170 9.49 7.49 13.48
C THR A 170 9.15 6.04 13.15
N GLN A 171 9.79 5.43 12.16
CA GLN A 171 9.57 4.02 11.83
C GLN A 171 9.96 3.09 13.00
N VAL A 172 10.99 3.41 13.79
CA VAL A 172 11.31 2.70 15.05
C VAL A 172 10.11 2.73 16.00
N ALA A 173 9.54 3.90 16.24
CA ALA A 173 8.38 4.03 17.12
C ALA A 173 7.15 3.31 16.56
N THR A 174 6.86 3.45 15.26
CA THR A 174 5.75 2.77 14.57
C THR A 174 5.88 1.26 14.69
N TYR A 175 7.01 0.69 14.29
CA TYR A 175 7.24 -0.75 14.32
C TYR A 175 7.13 -1.31 15.75
N ASN A 176 7.74 -0.64 16.73
CA ASN A 176 7.64 -1.06 18.13
C ASN A 176 6.19 -1.02 18.66
N GLY A 177 5.37 -0.08 18.19
CA GLY A 177 3.93 -0.04 18.48
C GLY A 177 3.17 -1.25 17.93
N TYR A 178 3.48 -1.68 16.69
CA TYR A 178 2.92 -2.90 16.11
C TYR A 178 3.36 -4.15 16.89
N VAL A 179 4.66 -4.26 17.21
CA VAL A 179 5.18 -5.39 18.00
C VAL A 179 4.51 -5.46 19.37
N ALA A 180 4.37 -4.32 20.06
CA ALA A 180 3.75 -4.27 21.38
C ALA A 180 2.26 -4.66 21.36
N SER A 181 1.54 -4.32 20.28
CA SER A 181 0.09 -4.56 20.20
C SER A 181 -0.28 -5.92 19.59
N ARG A 182 0.55 -6.48 18.72
CA ARG A 182 0.21 -7.67 17.91
C ARG A 182 1.25 -8.79 17.94
N GLY A 183 2.41 -8.54 18.55
CA GLY A 183 3.55 -9.44 18.51
C GLY A 183 4.37 -9.29 17.22
N GLN A 184 5.62 -9.74 17.26
CA GLN A 184 6.57 -9.50 16.17
C GLN A 184 6.18 -10.19 14.85
N ALA A 185 5.65 -11.41 14.91
CA ALA A 185 5.26 -12.15 13.72
C ALA A 185 4.17 -11.44 12.90
N ASP A 186 3.17 -10.85 13.56
CA ASP A 186 2.13 -10.05 12.90
C ASP A 186 2.65 -8.65 12.52
N ALA A 187 3.50 -8.04 13.35
CA ALA A 187 4.13 -6.77 13.01
C ALA A 187 4.94 -6.87 11.70
N ASP A 188 5.67 -7.98 11.50
CA ASP A 188 6.50 -8.21 10.31
C ASP A 188 5.69 -8.39 9.01
N THR A 189 4.36 -8.56 9.06
CA THR A 189 3.49 -8.65 7.87
C THR A 189 2.75 -7.34 7.57
N ALA A 190 2.59 -6.47 8.57
CA ALA A 190 1.83 -5.23 8.49
C ALA A 190 2.68 -3.95 8.60
N SER A 191 3.94 -4.05 9.03
CA SER A 191 4.83 -2.91 9.20
C SER A 191 6.27 -3.26 8.85
N ALA A 192 6.94 -2.35 8.14
CA ALA A 192 8.36 -2.47 7.88
C ALA A 192 9.19 -2.31 9.16
N ARG A 193 10.27 -3.08 9.28
CA ARG A 193 11.33 -2.78 10.24
C ARG A 193 11.98 -1.44 9.86
N PRO A 194 12.54 -0.69 10.83
CA PRO A 194 13.26 0.55 10.53
C PRO A 194 14.36 0.33 9.49
N GLY A 195 14.44 1.20 8.49
CA GLY A 195 15.35 1.04 7.34
C GLY A 195 14.83 0.16 6.20
N TYR A 196 13.64 -0.45 6.34
CA TYR A 196 13.01 -1.29 5.31
C TYR A 196 11.70 -0.68 4.78
N SER A 197 11.35 0.55 5.17
CA SER A 197 10.12 1.21 4.75
C SER A 197 10.32 2.08 3.52
N GLU A 198 9.48 1.92 2.51
CA GLU A 198 9.47 2.82 1.35
C GLU A 198 9.06 4.26 1.72
N HIS A 199 8.27 4.48 2.79
CA HIS A 199 7.91 5.83 3.24
C HIS A 199 9.14 6.69 3.51
N GLN A 200 10.23 6.10 4.01
CA GLN A 200 11.47 6.81 4.30
C GLN A 200 12.14 7.40 3.05
N THR A 201 11.76 6.92 1.86
CA THR A 201 12.34 7.39 0.59
C THR A 201 11.63 8.61 0.00
N GLY A 202 10.41 8.91 0.48
CA GLY A 202 9.54 9.89 -0.16
C GLY A 202 9.04 9.49 -1.56
N TRP A 203 9.34 8.28 -2.05
CA TRP A 203 8.77 7.69 -3.27
C TRP A 203 7.40 7.02 -3.05
N ALA A 204 7.01 6.82 -1.78
CA ALA A 204 5.77 6.16 -1.42
C ALA A 204 4.93 7.00 -0.47
N PHE A 205 3.61 6.84 -0.56
CA PHE A 205 2.64 7.46 0.33
C PHE A 205 1.32 6.70 0.35
N ASP A 206 0.53 6.97 1.39
CA ASP A 206 -0.78 6.41 1.60
C ASP A 206 -1.87 7.42 1.29
N ILE A 207 -2.94 6.95 0.66
CA ILE A 207 -4.15 7.72 0.38
C ILE A 207 -5.33 7.29 1.26
N ALA A 208 -6.30 8.20 1.39
CA ALA A 208 -7.64 7.92 1.89
C ALA A 208 -8.67 8.78 1.16
N ASP A 209 -9.98 8.59 1.40
CA ASP A 209 -11.05 9.47 0.87
C ASP A 209 -11.38 10.65 1.81
N GLY A 210 -10.64 10.84 2.91
CA GLY A 210 -10.87 11.89 3.90
C GLY A 210 -12.03 11.64 4.89
N GLY A 211 -12.95 10.74 4.56
CA GLY A 211 -14.08 10.36 5.44
C GLY A 211 -13.76 9.32 6.53
N GLY A 212 -12.55 8.77 6.54
CA GLY A 212 -12.09 7.79 7.54
C GLY A 212 -12.60 6.35 7.36
N ALA A 213 -13.58 6.12 6.49
CA ALA A 213 -14.10 4.79 6.19
C ALA A 213 -12.98 3.86 5.68
N CYS A 214 -12.88 2.66 6.25
CA CYS A 214 -11.89 1.64 5.87
C CYS A 214 -10.43 2.12 5.85
N SER A 215 -10.07 3.19 6.55
CA SER A 215 -8.70 3.72 6.52
C SER A 215 -7.70 2.66 6.98
N PHE A 216 -6.69 2.41 6.14
CA PHE A 216 -5.66 1.39 6.38
C PHE A 216 -6.23 -0.02 6.64
N GLN A 217 -7.33 -0.37 5.96
CA GLN A 217 -7.96 -1.70 6.01
C GLN A 217 -8.20 -2.23 4.59
N PRO A 218 -8.21 -3.56 4.37
CA PRO A 218 -8.43 -4.14 3.03
C PRO A 218 -9.70 -3.67 2.33
N CYS A 219 -10.77 -3.36 3.08
CA CYS A 219 -12.03 -2.83 2.51
C CYS A 219 -11.89 -1.43 1.90
N PHE A 220 -10.74 -0.76 2.06
CA PHE A 220 -10.44 0.47 1.33
C PHE A 220 -10.40 0.24 -0.18
N ALA A 221 -10.12 -0.98 -0.63
CA ALA A 221 -10.11 -1.36 -2.04
C ALA A 221 -11.43 -1.08 -2.77
N ASP A 222 -12.54 -1.04 -2.04
CA ASP A 222 -13.88 -0.77 -2.58
C ASP A 222 -14.23 0.72 -2.57
N GLN A 223 -13.38 1.57 -1.98
CA GLN A 223 -13.62 3.01 -1.94
C GLN A 223 -13.30 3.68 -3.28
N PRO A 224 -13.98 4.79 -3.62
CA PRO A 224 -13.78 5.50 -4.88
C PRO A 224 -12.31 5.85 -5.17
N ALA A 225 -11.55 6.32 -4.17
CA ALA A 225 -10.14 6.63 -4.35
C ALA A 225 -9.30 5.40 -4.76
N ALA A 226 -9.45 4.28 -4.06
CA ALA A 226 -8.67 3.07 -4.32
C ALA A 226 -9.01 2.48 -5.70
N VAL A 227 -10.30 2.43 -6.04
CA VAL A 227 -10.77 1.96 -7.35
C VAL A 227 -10.20 2.83 -8.46
N TRP A 228 -10.28 4.15 -8.30
CA TRP A 228 -9.79 5.09 -9.30
C TRP A 228 -8.26 4.99 -9.48
N VAL A 229 -7.50 4.95 -8.38
CA VAL A 229 -6.04 4.87 -8.45
C VAL A 229 -5.56 3.53 -8.98
N LYS A 230 -6.21 2.42 -8.65
CA LYS A 230 -5.88 1.12 -9.24
C LYS A 230 -6.00 1.14 -10.77
N ALA A 231 -7.00 1.86 -11.30
CA ALA A 231 -7.20 1.99 -12.74
C ALA A 231 -6.29 3.05 -13.39
N ASN A 232 -5.98 4.16 -12.70
CA ASN A 232 -5.39 5.35 -13.32
C ASN A 232 -3.99 5.73 -12.80
N GLY A 233 -3.55 5.22 -11.66
CA GLY A 233 -2.31 5.64 -10.98
C GLY A 233 -1.08 5.53 -11.88
N HIS A 234 -1.02 4.51 -12.73
CA HIS A 234 0.09 4.28 -13.66
C HIS A 234 0.33 5.45 -14.64
N ARG A 235 -0.75 6.16 -15.02
CA ARG A 235 -0.69 7.36 -15.90
C ARG A 235 0.13 8.49 -15.28
N PHE A 236 0.29 8.47 -13.95
CA PHE A 236 1.04 9.43 -13.15
C PHE A 236 2.32 8.82 -12.55
N GLY A 237 2.63 7.57 -12.89
CA GLY A 237 3.84 6.88 -12.42
C GLY A 237 3.69 6.15 -11.09
N PHE A 238 2.46 5.95 -10.61
CA PHE A 238 2.19 5.23 -9.37
C PHE A 238 1.69 3.81 -9.62
N VAL A 239 2.06 2.90 -8.72
CA VAL A 239 1.47 1.57 -8.61
C VAL A 239 0.96 1.34 -7.19
N VAL A 240 -0.04 0.47 -7.04
CA VAL A 240 -0.41 -0.09 -5.73
C VAL A 240 0.68 -1.09 -5.34
N ARG A 241 1.50 -0.75 -4.35
CA ARG A 241 2.77 -1.46 -4.09
C ARG A 241 2.59 -2.90 -3.61
N TYR A 242 1.55 -3.12 -2.81
CA TYR A 242 1.27 -4.41 -2.17
C TYR A 242 -0.11 -4.90 -2.62
N PRO A 243 -0.21 -5.59 -3.77
CA PRO A 243 -1.49 -6.05 -4.31
C PRO A 243 -2.00 -7.33 -3.65
N TRP A 244 -3.32 -7.55 -3.75
CA TRP A 244 -4.00 -8.74 -3.24
C TRP A 244 -3.39 -10.03 -3.82
N MET A 245 -3.14 -11.03 -2.96
CA MET A 245 -2.50 -12.32 -3.27
C MET A 245 -0.99 -12.31 -3.58
N PHE A 246 -0.31 -11.17 -3.54
CA PHE A 246 1.14 -11.09 -3.83
C PHE A 246 2.04 -11.03 -2.59
N HIS A 247 1.48 -11.24 -1.39
CA HIS A 247 2.24 -11.32 -0.13
C HIS A 247 3.38 -12.37 -0.13
N PRO A 248 3.33 -13.51 -0.87
CA PRO A 248 4.48 -14.41 -0.94
C PRO A 248 5.67 -13.82 -1.72
N ILE A 249 5.45 -12.75 -2.49
CA ILE A 249 6.49 -12.04 -3.25
C ILE A 249 6.94 -10.80 -2.49
N THR A 250 5.99 -9.95 -2.05
CA THR A 250 6.30 -8.66 -1.42
C THR A 250 6.59 -8.74 0.07
N GLY A 251 6.05 -9.77 0.74
CA GLY A 251 6.08 -9.92 2.20
C GLY A 251 5.03 -9.10 2.96
N TYR A 252 4.20 -8.32 2.29
CA TYR A 252 3.16 -7.49 2.94
C TYR A 252 1.77 -7.96 2.57
N TYR A 253 0.82 -7.80 3.50
CA TYR A 253 -0.59 -7.96 3.20
C TYR A 253 -1.07 -6.94 2.16
N TYR A 254 -2.31 -7.11 1.69
CA TYR A 254 -2.88 -6.21 0.72
C TYR A 254 -3.08 -4.80 1.30
N GLU A 255 -2.45 -3.81 0.67
CA GLU A 255 -2.53 -2.41 1.04
C GLU A 255 -3.02 -1.57 -0.16
N PRO A 256 -4.34 -1.52 -0.41
CA PRO A 256 -4.91 -0.74 -1.52
C PRO A 256 -4.63 0.77 -1.46
N TRP A 257 -4.18 1.28 -0.31
CA TRP A 257 -3.87 2.69 -0.08
C TRP A 257 -2.41 3.05 -0.38
N HIS A 258 -1.47 2.08 -0.33
CA HIS A 258 -0.04 2.35 -0.40
C HIS A 258 0.41 2.47 -1.85
N LEU A 259 0.76 3.69 -2.25
CA LEU A 259 1.18 4.03 -3.60
C LEU A 259 2.69 4.21 -3.67
N ARG A 260 3.29 3.64 -4.70
CA ARG A 260 4.73 3.73 -4.96
C ARG A 260 4.98 4.36 -6.33
N TYR A 261 5.76 5.44 -6.34
CA TYR A 261 6.23 6.09 -7.57
C TYR A 261 7.41 5.33 -8.17
N ILE A 262 7.32 5.05 -9.47
CA ILE A 262 8.40 4.45 -10.29
C ILE A 262 8.56 5.14 -11.65
N GLY A 263 7.84 6.24 -11.88
CA GLY A 263 7.77 6.94 -13.15
C GLY A 263 6.69 6.39 -14.10
N VAL A 264 6.17 7.27 -14.97
CA VAL A 264 5.03 6.98 -15.86
C VAL A 264 5.33 5.82 -16.81
N GLU A 265 6.54 5.79 -17.39
CA GLU A 265 6.93 4.77 -18.36
C GLU A 265 6.93 3.36 -17.72
N ALA A 266 7.62 3.20 -16.59
CA ALA A 266 7.70 1.92 -15.88
C ALA A 266 6.34 1.46 -15.33
N ALA A 267 5.58 2.36 -14.71
CA ALA A 267 4.25 2.01 -14.19
C ALA A 267 3.27 1.61 -15.31
N THR A 268 3.34 2.29 -16.46
CA THR A 268 2.51 1.94 -17.62
C THR A 268 2.95 0.62 -18.23
N ASP A 269 4.25 0.35 -18.33
CA ASP A 269 4.79 -0.92 -18.84
C ASP A 269 4.36 -2.10 -17.94
N MET A 270 4.43 -1.95 -16.61
CA MET A 270 3.92 -2.95 -15.64
C MET A 270 2.45 -3.30 -15.92
N VAL A 271 1.59 -2.29 -16.09
CA VAL A 271 0.17 -2.50 -16.41
C VAL A 271 0.00 -3.20 -17.76
N SER A 272 0.73 -2.76 -18.79
CA SER A 272 0.63 -3.33 -20.14
C SER A 272 1.03 -4.80 -20.22
N ARG A 273 1.98 -5.22 -19.38
CA ARG A 273 2.53 -6.57 -19.33
C ARG A 273 1.85 -7.46 -18.29
N GLY A 274 0.94 -6.92 -17.48
CA GLY A 274 0.29 -7.65 -16.39
C GLY A 274 1.27 -8.07 -15.29
N ILE A 275 2.26 -7.23 -14.99
CA ILE A 275 3.22 -7.44 -13.90
C ILE A 275 2.73 -6.67 -12.68
N PHE A 276 2.61 -7.33 -11.53
CA PHE A 276 1.91 -6.78 -10.37
C PHE A 276 2.84 -6.27 -9.27
N THR A 277 4.09 -6.74 -9.21
CA THR A 277 5.03 -6.35 -8.16
C THR A 277 6.30 -5.73 -8.73
N LEU A 278 6.94 -4.87 -7.93
CA LEU A 278 8.24 -4.31 -8.31
C LEU A 278 9.31 -5.40 -8.34
N GLU A 279 9.19 -6.40 -7.47
CA GLU A 279 10.04 -7.58 -7.43
C GLU A 279 10.09 -8.30 -8.78
N GLU A 280 8.92 -8.65 -9.32
CA GLU A 280 8.81 -9.29 -10.64
C GLU A 280 9.27 -8.34 -11.75
N TYR A 281 8.88 -7.06 -11.68
CA TYR A 281 9.17 -6.10 -12.75
C TYR A 281 10.67 -5.85 -12.93
N PHE A 282 11.39 -5.65 -11.83
CA PHE A 282 12.82 -5.41 -11.84
C PHE A 282 13.65 -6.70 -11.75
N ALA A 283 13.01 -7.88 -11.84
CA ALA A 283 13.62 -9.20 -11.78
C ALA A 283 14.53 -9.38 -10.55
N VAL A 284 14.02 -8.96 -9.39
CA VAL A 284 14.71 -9.06 -8.11
C VAL A 284 14.02 -10.08 -7.22
N ASP A 285 14.79 -10.79 -6.37
CA ASP A 285 14.23 -11.85 -5.52
C ASP A 285 13.04 -11.38 -4.67
N ALA A 286 12.05 -12.27 -4.54
CA ALA A 286 10.94 -12.18 -3.61
C ALA A 286 11.45 -12.01 -2.17
N ALA A 287 10.70 -11.26 -1.35
CA ALA A 287 11.03 -10.93 0.03
C ALA A 287 9.85 -11.22 0.99
N PRO A 288 9.36 -12.48 1.10
CA PRO A 288 8.23 -12.82 1.96
C PRO A 288 8.49 -12.56 3.45
N GLY A 289 9.76 -12.66 3.88
CA GLY A 289 10.21 -12.48 5.25
C GLY A 289 11.53 -11.71 5.32
N TYR A 290 11.98 -11.39 6.54
CA TYR A 290 13.32 -10.87 6.75
C TYR A 290 14.35 -12.01 6.76
N LEU A 291 15.57 -11.71 6.31
CA LEU A 291 16.73 -12.60 6.39
C LEU A 291 17.27 -12.74 7.82
#